data_AF-A4X3T1-F1
#
_entry.id   AF-A4X3T1-F1
#
_cell.length_a   1.000
_cell.length_b   1.000
_cell.length_c   1.000
_cell.angle_alpha   90.00
_cell.angle_beta   90.00
_cell.angle_gamma   90.00
#
_symmetry.space_group_name_H-M   'P 1'
#
loop_
_entity.id
_entity.type
_entity.pdbx_description
1 polymer ?
#
loop_
_entity_poly.entity_id
_entity_poly.type
_entity_poly.pdbx_seq_one_letter_code
_entity_poly.pdbx_strand_id
1 'polypeptide(L)'
;MVTIKPATLHQVDDNRLVGLASTLAGERLMCVRYASPSGSSWVNYSDLEGVHEVDMGVELATESGLVLELSWATPGREEGLALALGRGENRASSDLIDYEDVGGVQDWSSVLGYFVEEVAVAFYVHDEGSSVRPWSFRIGVSNGSSVTVALGETSDHSIRYLPDNLVVIFGEATARNYEVSDSLQSAWGETVIYAE
;
A
#
# COMPACT_ATOMS: atom_id res chain seq x y z
N MET A 1 5.88 0.62 17.37
CA MET A 1 5.62 1.16 16.02
C MET A 1 6.83 0.85 15.18
N VAL A 2 6.63 0.16 14.06
CA VAL A 2 7.66 -0.12 13.06
C VAL A 2 7.42 0.84 11.91
N THR A 3 8.46 1.56 11.47
CA THR A 3 8.39 2.45 10.31
C THR A 3 9.55 2.10 9.38
N ILE A 4 9.23 1.83 8.13
CA ILE A 4 10.18 1.46 7.08
C ILE A 4 10.14 2.56 6.03
N LYS A 5 11.23 3.32 5.94
CA LYS A 5 11.44 4.30 4.88
C LYS A 5 11.84 3.59 3.59
N PRO A 6 11.42 4.07 2.41
CA PRO A 6 11.67 3.35 1.15
C PRO A 6 13.15 3.14 0.88
N ALA A 7 13.97 4.18 1.07
CA ALA A 7 15.41 4.13 0.88
C ALA A 7 16.16 3.20 1.85
N THR A 8 15.46 2.55 2.79
CA THR A 8 16.05 1.59 3.72
C THR A 8 15.63 0.15 3.46
N LEU A 9 14.68 -0.12 2.57
CA LEU A 9 14.15 -1.44 2.29
C LEU A 9 14.52 -1.87 0.87
N HIS A 10 15.35 -2.90 0.75
CA HIS A 10 15.98 -3.26 -0.52
C HIS A 10 15.66 -4.69 -1.00
N GLN A 11 15.02 -5.49 -0.15
CA GLN A 11 14.77 -6.91 -0.41
C GLN A 11 13.59 -7.41 0.42
N VAL A 12 12.97 -8.49 -0.05
CA VAL A 12 11.73 -9.07 0.52
C VAL A 12 11.93 -9.73 1.88
N ASP A 13 13.14 -10.20 2.18
CA ASP A 13 13.51 -10.92 3.41
C ASP A 13 14.09 -10.00 4.50
N ASP A 14 13.95 -8.67 4.37
CA ASP A 14 14.32 -7.72 5.43
C ASP A 14 13.55 -8.03 6.72
N ASN A 15 14.27 -8.21 7.83
CA ASN A 15 13.69 -8.58 9.13
C ASN A 15 12.55 -7.66 9.59
N ARG A 16 12.56 -6.37 9.22
CA ARG A 16 11.49 -5.43 9.57
C ARG A 16 10.22 -5.70 8.77
N LEU A 17 10.38 -6.02 7.49
CA LEU A 17 9.26 -6.40 6.62
C LEU A 17 8.69 -7.75 7.02
N VAL A 18 9.55 -8.74 7.29
CA VAL A 18 9.16 -10.06 7.82
C VAL A 18 8.41 -9.91 9.15
N GLY A 19 8.91 -9.09 10.06
CA GLY A 19 8.25 -8.81 11.34
C GLY A 19 6.90 -8.11 11.18
N LEU A 20 6.79 -7.16 10.23
CA LEU A 20 5.53 -6.51 9.88
C LEU A 20 4.51 -7.52 9.33
N ALA A 21 4.92 -8.35 8.37
CA ALA A 21 4.08 -9.36 7.75
C ALA A 21 3.60 -10.40 8.78
N SER A 22 4.51 -10.92 9.62
CA SER A 22 4.19 -11.83 10.72
C SER A 22 3.22 -11.21 11.74
N THR A 23 3.34 -9.91 12.01
CA THR A 23 2.42 -9.21 12.94
C THR A 23 1.03 -9.00 12.34
N LEU A 24 0.93 -8.83 11.02
CA LEU A 24 -0.36 -8.69 10.31
C LEU A 24 -1.02 -10.04 10.04
N ALA A 25 -0.25 -11.12 9.93
CA ALA A 25 -0.77 -12.44 9.63
C ALA A 25 -1.86 -12.86 10.65
N GLY A 26 -3.00 -13.31 10.13
CA GLY A 26 -4.15 -13.70 10.95
C GLY A 26 -4.94 -12.54 11.55
N GLU A 27 -4.57 -11.29 11.28
CA GLU A 27 -5.37 -10.13 11.68
C GLU A 27 -6.56 -9.93 10.76
N ARG A 28 -7.70 -9.55 11.33
CA ARG A 28 -8.92 -9.25 10.57
C ARG A 28 -8.92 -7.79 10.15
N LEU A 29 -8.99 -7.51 8.85
CA LEU A 29 -9.10 -6.13 8.35
C LEU A 29 -10.51 -5.59 8.61
N MET A 30 -10.62 -4.41 9.22
CA MET A 30 -11.89 -3.86 9.69
C MET A 30 -12.21 -2.48 9.13
N CYS A 31 -11.21 -1.62 8.99
CA CYS A 31 -11.41 -0.30 8.41
C CYS A 31 -10.34 0.01 7.38
N VAL A 32 -10.71 0.92 6.47
CA VAL A 32 -9.79 1.56 5.55
C VAL A 32 -10.06 3.05 5.49
N ARG A 33 -8.99 3.83 5.43
CA ARG A 33 -9.07 5.27 5.20
C ARG A 33 -8.11 5.69 4.11
N TYR A 34 -8.50 6.69 3.33
CA TYR A 34 -7.60 7.40 2.44
C TYR A 34 -7.15 8.70 3.08
N ALA A 35 -5.85 8.95 2.97
CA ALA A 35 -5.22 10.17 3.41
C ALA A 35 -5.20 11.17 2.24
N SER A 36 -5.68 12.38 2.50
CA SER A 36 -5.65 13.50 1.58
C SER A 36 -5.14 14.76 2.29
N PRO A 37 -4.66 15.77 1.54
CA PRO A 37 -4.27 17.05 2.14
C PRO A 37 -5.42 17.68 2.92
N SER A 38 -5.13 18.32 4.06
CA SER A 38 -6.18 18.91 4.87
C SER A 38 -7.01 19.95 4.09
N GLY A 39 -8.34 19.87 4.26
CA GLY A 39 -9.31 20.68 3.53
C GLY A 39 -9.72 20.12 2.17
N SER A 40 -9.15 18.97 1.76
CA SER A 40 -9.57 18.22 0.58
C SER A 40 -10.40 17.00 0.96
N SER A 41 -11.35 16.62 0.11
CA SER A 41 -12.03 15.32 0.18
C SER A 41 -11.44 14.39 -0.88
N TRP A 42 -11.45 13.09 -0.63
CA TRP A 42 -11.07 12.13 -1.65
C TRP A 42 -12.08 12.18 -2.81
N VAL A 43 -11.55 12.15 -4.03
CA VAL A 43 -12.33 12.01 -5.25
C VAL A 43 -11.64 10.92 -6.06
N ASN A 44 -12.36 9.86 -6.42
CA ASN A 44 -11.80 8.87 -7.32
C ASN A 44 -11.73 9.44 -8.74
N TYR A 45 -10.55 9.83 -9.20
CA TYR A 45 -10.30 10.27 -10.57
C TYR A 45 -10.10 9.11 -11.55
N SER A 46 -10.10 7.87 -11.06
CA SER A 46 -9.87 6.70 -11.89
C SER A 46 -11.03 6.40 -12.83
N ASP A 47 -10.69 6.17 -14.09
CA ASP A 47 -11.57 5.64 -15.13
C ASP A 47 -11.52 4.10 -15.21
N LEU A 48 -10.73 3.45 -14.36
CA LEU A 48 -10.53 2.01 -14.33
C LEU A 48 -11.41 1.34 -13.26
N GLU A 49 -12.11 0.29 -13.65
CA GLU A 49 -12.89 -0.54 -12.71
C GLU A 49 -11.96 -1.24 -11.72
N GLY A 50 -12.31 -1.19 -10.43
CA GLY A 50 -11.53 -1.81 -9.36
C GLY A 50 -10.15 -1.18 -9.16
N VAL A 51 -9.99 0.09 -9.53
CA VAL A 51 -8.80 0.90 -9.24
C VAL A 51 -9.24 2.24 -8.63
N HIS A 52 -8.62 2.62 -7.52
CA HIS A 52 -8.81 3.94 -6.93
C HIS A 52 -7.51 4.72 -7.01
N GLU A 53 -7.59 6.00 -7.39
CA GLU A 53 -6.48 6.94 -7.22
C GLU A 53 -6.56 7.60 -5.83
N VAL A 54 -5.41 7.73 -5.17
CA VAL A 54 -5.28 8.18 -3.78
C VAL A 54 -4.13 9.17 -3.64
N ASP A 55 -4.41 10.33 -3.04
CA ASP A 55 -3.46 11.45 -3.00
C ASP A 55 -2.24 11.19 -2.14
N MET A 56 -2.40 10.75 -0.88
CA MET A 56 -1.28 10.70 0.08
C MET A 56 -0.97 9.32 0.63
N GLY A 57 -2.00 8.54 0.94
CA GLY A 57 -1.81 7.30 1.68
C GLY A 57 -3.06 6.48 1.87
N VAL A 58 -2.85 5.20 2.18
CA VAL A 58 -3.87 4.23 2.55
C VAL A 58 -3.59 3.76 3.97
N GLU A 59 -4.61 3.81 4.81
CA GLU A 59 -4.57 3.27 6.16
C GLU A 59 -5.51 2.09 6.27
N LEU A 60 -5.00 0.97 6.76
CA LEU A 60 -5.76 -0.24 7.05
C LEU A 60 -5.69 -0.53 8.53
N ALA A 61 -6.85 -0.60 9.19
CA ALA A 61 -6.91 -0.97 10.60
C ALA A 61 -7.49 -2.35 10.80
N THR A 62 -6.96 -3.08 11.77
CA THR A 62 -7.38 -4.43 12.12
C THR A 62 -8.29 -4.44 13.34
N GLU A 63 -8.96 -5.57 13.57
CA GLU A 63 -9.80 -5.79 14.75
C GLU A 63 -9.04 -5.66 16.08
N SER A 64 -7.74 -6.00 16.12
CA SER A 64 -6.91 -5.87 17.33
C SER A 64 -6.43 -4.43 17.59
N GLY A 65 -6.74 -3.49 16.69
CA GLY A 65 -6.32 -2.10 16.76
C GLY A 65 -4.92 -1.82 16.17
N LEU A 66 -4.37 -2.78 15.42
CA LEU A 66 -3.20 -2.50 14.56
C LEU A 66 -3.62 -1.61 13.40
N VAL A 67 -2.69 -0.75 12.99
CA VAL A 67 -2.87 0.19 11.87
C VAL A 67 -1.64 0.10 10.98
N LEU A 68 -1.86 -0.35 9.75
CA LEU A 68 -0.90 -0.31 8.64
C LEU A 68 -1.14 0.97 7.84
N GLU A 69 -0.09 1.78 7.69
CA GLU A 69 -0.08 2.96 6.84
C GLU A 69 0.87 2.73 5.67
N LEU A 70 0.37 2.99 4.48
CA LEU A 70 1.06 2.92 3.20
C LEU A 70 1.00 4.32 2.58
N SER A 71 2.14 5.00 2.45
CA SER A 71 2.18 6.37 1.92
C SER A 71 3.29 6.51 0.92
N TRP A 72 3.11 7.32 -0.12
CA TRP A 72 4.26 7.69 -0.94
C TRP A 72 5.19 8.59 -0.12
N ALA A 73 6.50 8.39 -0.28
CA ALA A 73 7.49 9.31 0.24
C ALA A 73 7.96 10.24 -0.87
N THR A 74 8.15 11.51 -0.51
CA THR A 74 8.45 12.61 -1.43
C THR A 74 9.50 12.27 -2.50
N PRO A 75 9.30 12.66 -3.78
CA PRO A 75 10.26 12.47 -4.87
C PRO A 75 11.70 12.86 -4.51
N GLY A 76 12.66 12.13 -5.09
CA GLY A 76 14.09 12.30 -4.85
C GLY A 76 14.69 11.21 -3.95
N ARG A 77 15.52 11.57 -2.98
CA ARG A 77 16.32 10.61 -2.20
C ARG A 77 15.52 9.61 -1.38
N GLU A 78 14.30 9.96 -1.01
CA GLU A 78 13.42 9.11 -0.20
C GLU A 78 12.26 8.53 -1.01
N GLU A 79 12.20 8.80 -2.32
CA GLU A 79 11.14 8.31 -3.22
C GLU A 79 10.88 6.82 -3.06
N GLY A 80 9.61 6.43 -3.01
CA GLY A 80 9.17 5.05 -2.88
C GLY A 80 7.96 4.92 -1.96
N LEU A 81 7.48 3.70 -1.77
CA LEU A 81 6.37 3.39 -0.87
C LEU A 81 6.87 3.21 0.57
N ALA A 82 6.46 4.11 1.46
CA ALA A 82 6.75 4.01 2.89
C ALA A 82 5.72 3.12 3.58
N LEU A 83 6.19 2.36 4.58
CA LEU A 83 5.37 1.43 5.35
C LEU A 83 5.46 1.78 6.83
N ALA A 84 4.34 1.86 7.53
CA ALA A 84 4.33 1.95 8.99
C ALA A 84 3.29 1.03 9.61
N LEU A 85 3.66 0.31 10.66
CA LEU A 85 2.76 -0.54 11.44
C LEU A 85 2.81 -0.12 12.92
N GLY A 86 1.66 0.23 13.47
CA GLY A 86 1.53 0.68 14.84
C GLY A 86 0.18 0.30 15.45
N ARG A 87 -0.08 0.83 16.65
CA ARG A 87 -1.42 0.84 17.23
C ARG A 87 -2.04 2.20 17.00
N GLY A 88 -3.32 2.25 16.68
CA GLY A 88 -4.04 3.50 16.37
C GLY A 88 -3.96 4.54 17.50
N GLU A 89 -3.86 4.09 18.76
CA GLU A 89 -3.74 4.93 19.95
C GLU A 89 -2.42 5.74 20.01
N ASN A 90 -1.37 5.26 19.34
CA ASN A 90 -0.05 5.90 19.33
C ASN A 90 0.12 6.90 18.17
N ARG A 91 -0.98 7.24 17.49
CA ARG A 91 -0.93 8.10 16.32
C ARG A 91 -0.81 9.57 16.73
N ALA A 92 0.15 10.27 16.14
CA ALA A 92 0.17 11.73 16.19
C ALA A 92 -0.90 12.28 15.24
N SER A 93 -1.80 13.13 15.74
CA SER A 93 -2.69 13.90 14.86
C SER A 93 -1.86 14.91 14.08
N SER A 94 -2.07 14.98 12.76
CA SER A 94 -1.51 16.01 11.90
C SER A 94 -2.64 16.89 11.41
N ASP A 95 -2.53 18.20 11.62
CA ASP A 95 -3.48 19.18 11.08
C ASP A 95 -3.33 19.36 9.54
N LEU A 96 -2.39 18.64 8.93
CA LEU A 96 -2.08 18.72 7.49
C LEU A 96 -2.71 17.58 6.67
N ILE A 97 -3.26 16.56 7.32
CA ILE A 97 -3.76 15.35 6.66
C ILE A 97 -5.16 15.04 7.19
N ASP A 98 -6.12 14.97 6.27
CA ASP A 98 -7.46 14.49 6.57
C ASP A 98 -7.56 13.01 6.17
N TYR A 99 -8.35 12.25 6.94
CA TYR A 99 -8.61 10.84 6.68
C TYR A 99 -10.08 10.61 6.39
N GLU A 100 -10.37 10.10 5.21
CA GLU A 100 -11.73 9.76 4.79
C GLU A 100 -11.96 8.25 4.91
N ASP A 101 -13.04 7.86 5.59
CA ASP A 101 -13.45 6.44 5.68
C ASP A 101 -14.07 6.00 4.35
N VAL A 102 -13.39 5.07 3.69
CA VAL A 102 -13.79 4.53 2.38
C VAL A 102 -14.23 3.07 2.47
N GLY A 103 -14.42 2.53 3.68
CA GLY A 103 -14.85 1.15 3.87
C GLY A 103 -16.26 0.85 3.34
N GLY A 104 -17.07 1.88 3.12
CA GLY A 104 -18.37 1.79 2.46
C GLY A 104 -18.32 1.74 0.93
N VAL A 105 -17.15 1.96 0.32
CA VAL A 105 -16.98 1.87 -1.14
C VAL A 105 -17.00 0.41 -1.57
N GLN A 106 -17.72 0.11 -2.66
CA GLN A 106 -18.06 -1.26 -3.08
C GLN A 106 -16.84 -2.19 -3.17
N ASP A 107 -15.73 -1.73 -3.74
CA ASP A 107 -14.55 -2.58 -3.96
C ASP A 107 -13.92 -3.08 -2.65
N TRP A 108 -13.97 -2.28 -1.58
CA TRP A 108 -13.47 -2.66 -0.26
C TRP A 108 -14.26 -3.78 0.41
N SER A 109 -15.51 -4.02 0.00
CA SER A 109 -16.33 -5.11 0.53
C SER A 109 -15.77 -6.51 0.24
N SER A 110 -14.88 -6.62 -0.76
CA SER A 110 -14.19 -7.87 -1.10
C SER A 110 -13.05 -8.21 -0.14
N VAL A 111 -12.53 -7.22 0.61
CA VAL A 111 -11.33 -7.36 1.45
C VAL A 111 -11.63 -7.18 2.94
N LEU A 112 -12.52 -6.25 3.29
CA LEU A 112 -12.87 -5.98 4.68
C LEU A 112 -13.65 -7.15 5.32
N GLY A 113 -13.38 -7.39 6.60
CA GLY A 113 -13.99 -8.46 7.39
C GLY A 113 -13.32 -9.83 7.23
N TYR A 114 -12.24 -9.94 6.44
CA TYR A 114 -11.46 -11.15 6.24
C TYR A 114 -10.09 -11.07 6.92
N PHE A 115 -9.46 -12.23 7.14
CA PHE A 115 -8.16 -12.32 7.79
C PHE A 115 -7.04 -12.16 6.77
N VAL A 116 -5.99 -11.44 7.13
CA VAL A 116 -4.76 -11.34 6.33
C VAL A 116 -4.06 -12.70 6.33
N GLU A 117 -3.82 -13.24 5.14
CA GLU A 117 -3.10 -14.51 4.96
C GLU A 117 -1.73 -14.29 4.33
N GLU A 118 -1.61 -13.30 3.45
CA GLU A 118 -0.39 -13.04 2.73
C GLU A 118 -0.11 -11.54 2.58
N VAL A 119 1.19 -11.24 2.55
CA VAL A 119 1.71 -9.92 2.20
C VAL A 119 2.76 -10.11 1.12
N ALA A 120 2.76 -9.24 0.12
CA ALA A 120 3.81 -9.20 -0.91
C ALA A 120 4.26 -7.77 -1.16
N VAL A 121 5.48 -7.61 -1.67
CA VAL A 121 6.07 -6.31 -1.98
C VAL A 121 6.73 -6.36 -3.36
N ALA A 122 6.65 -5.28 -4.12
CA ALA A 122 7.40 -5.11 -5.37
C ALA A 122 8.46 -4.03 -5.22
N PHE A 123 9.59 -4.23 -5.90
CA PHE A 123 10.72 -3.33 -5.83
C PHE A 123 11.12 -2.80 -7.22
N TYR A 124 11.65 -1.58 -7.26
CA TYR A 124 12.24 -1.00 -8.46
C TYR A 124 13.66 -0.49 -8.18
N VAL A 125 14.46 -0.40 -9.22
CA VAL A 125 15.81 0.19 -9.15
C VAL A 125 15.68 1.70 -9.36
N HIS A 126 15.98 2.48 -8.33
CA HIS A 126 15.99 3.94 -8.42
C HIS A 126 17.30 4.42 -9.08
N ASP A 127 17.17 5.32 -10.07
CA ASP A 127 18.25 5.79 -10.94
C ASP A 127 19.44 6.40 -10.17
N GLU A 128 19.20 7.08 -9.05
CA GLU A 128 20.26 7.59 -8.19
C GLU A 128 20.90 6.46 -7.37
N GLY A 129 22.00 5.90 -7.89
CA GLY A 129 22.91 5.03 -7.15
C GLY A 129 22.51 3.55 -7.12
N SER A 130 21.61 3.11 -8.02
CA SER A 130 21.15 1.72 -8.12
C SER A 130 20.55 1.19 -6.82
N SER A 131 19.88 2.06 -6.06
CA SER A 131 19.21 1.68 -4.82
C SER A 131 17.87 1.03 -5.14
N VAL A 132 17.62 -0.15 -4.58
CA VAL A 132 16.34 -0.85 -4.72
C VAL A 132 15.35 -0.29 -3.71
N ARG A 133 14.12 0.03 -4.11
CA ARG A 133 13.09 0.61 -3.22
C ARG A 133 11.73 -0.02 -3.43
N PRO A 134 10.91 -0.17 -2.38
CA PRO A 134 9.54 -0.64 -2.52
C PRO A 134 8.72 0.38 -3.30
N TRP A 135 7.85 -0.10 -4.19
CA TRP A 135 6.87 0.76 -4.88
C TRP A 135 5.46 0.17 -4.87
N SER A 136 5.30 -1.09 -4.47
CA SER A 136 4.00 -1.74 -4.32
C SER A 136 3.96 -2.63 -3.09
N PHE A 137 2.79 -2.74 -2.47
CA PHE A 137 2.50 -3.60 -1.34
C PHE A 137 1.13 -4.27 -1.54
N ARG A 138 1.09 -5.60 -1.55
CA ARG A 138 -0.13 -6.41 -1.66
C ARG A 138 -0.48 -7.03 -0.32
N ILE A 139 -1.78 -7.09 -0.04
CA ILE A 139 -2.37 -7.88 1.04
C ILE A 139 -3.36 -8.84 0.42
N GLY A 140 -3.18 -10.14 0.65
CA GLY A 140 -4.17 -11.17 0.34
C GLY A 140 -4.89 -11.62 1.61
N VAL A 141 -6.18 -11.86 1.48
CA VAL A 141 -7.08 -12.19 2.59
C VAL A 141 -7.77 -13.54 2.41
N SER A 142 -8.32 -14.08 3.50
CA SER A 142 -8.82 -15.45 3.63
C SER A 142 -9.99 -15.87 2.74
N ASN A 143 -10.58 -14.96 1.97
CA ASN A 143 -11.56 -15.31 0.94
C ASN A 143 -10.94 -15.44 -0.47
N GLY A 144 -9.62 -15.36 -0.57
CA GLY A 144 -8.86 -15.38 -1.83
C GLY A 144 -8.82 -14.04 -2.57
N SER A 145 -9.42 -12.98 -2.02
CA SER A 145 -9.30 -11.62 -2.58
C SER A 145 -7.97 -10.98 -2.15
N SER A 146 -7.56 -9.95 -2.86
CA SER A 146 -6.36 -9.18 -2.54
C SER A 146 -6.56 -7.71 -2.83
N VAL A 147 -5.81 -6.86 -2.14
CA VAL A 147 -5.65 -5.45 -2.49
C VAL A 147 -4.17 -5.13 -2.64
N THR A 148 -3.83 -4.41 -3.69
CA THR A 148 -2.48 -3.93 -3.96
C THR A 148 -2.47 -2.41 -3.92
N VAL A 149 -1.59 -1.82 -3.11
CA VAL A 149 -1.32 -0.38 -3.11
C VAL A 149 0.02 -0.15 -3.77
N ALA A 150 0.06 0.67 -4.82
CA ALA A 150 1.28 0.95 -5.56
C ALA A 150 1.42 2.46 -5.84
N LEU A 151 2.66 2.92 -6.01
CA LEU A 151 2.92 4.24 -6.57
C LEU A 151 2.36 4.30 -8.00
N GLY A 152 1.63 5.35 -8.33
CA GLY A 152 1.06 5.52 -9.66
C GLY A 152 -0.15 6.44 -9.70
N GLU A 153 -0.59 6.72 -10.91
CA GLU A 153 -1.82 7.43 -11.22
C GLU A 153 -2.56 6.72 -12.35
N THR A 154 -3.82 7.08 -12.56
CA THR A 154 -4.60 6.59 -13.70
C THR A 154 -4.66 7.65 -14.80
N SER A 155 -4.32 7.23 -16.02
CA SER A 155 -4.31 8.10 -17.19
C SER A 155 -4.54 7.29 -18.47
N ASP A 156 -5.45 7.78 -19.32
CA ASP A 156 -5.80 7.16 -20.61
C ASP A 156 -6.20 5.68 -20.50
N HIS A 157 -7.07 5.31 -19.54
CA HIS A 157 -7.49 3.93 -19.28
C HIS A 157 -6.33 2.97 -18.96
N SER A 158 -5.28 3.48 -18.33
CA SER A 158 -4.12 2.69 -17.91
C SER A 158 -3.55 3.23 -16.60
N ILE A 159 -2.84 2.37 -15.86
CA ILE A 159 -2.07 2.81 -14.69
C ILE A 159 -0.68 3.22 -15.17
N ARG A 160 -0.23 4.41 -14.78
CA ARG A 160 1.11 4.91 -15.07
C ARG A 160 1.87 5.15 -13.77
N TYR A 161 3.17 4.91 -13.81
CA TYR A 161 4.03 5.25 -12.69
C TYR A 161 4.17 6.77 -12.57
N LEU A 162 3.78 7.28 -11.40
CA LEU A 162 4.03 8.64 -10.97
C LEU A 162 4.31 8.60 -9.45
N PRO A 163 5.48 9.09 -8.99
CA PRO A 163 5.94 8.90 -7.62
C PRO A 163 5.36 9.89 -6.59
N ASP A 164 4.24 10.54 -6.89
CA ASP A 164 3.55 11.51 -6.02
C ASP A 164 2.07 11.15 -5.76
N ASN A 165 1.60 10.03 -6.32
CA ASN A 165 0.25 9.50 -6.13
C ASN A 165 0.30 7.99 -5.84
N LEU A 166 -0.80 7.47 -5.29
CA LEU A 166 -1.02 6.04 -5.11
C LEU A 166 -2.20 5.57 -5.94
N VAL A 167 -2.12 4.31 -6.38
CA VAL A 167 -3.26 3.55 -6.84
C VAL A 167 -3.54 2.37 -5.91
N VAL A 168 -4.83 2.12 -5.67
CA VAL A 168 -5.32 0.94 -4.96
C VAL A 168 -6.01 0.04 -5.97
N ILE A 169 -5.50 -1.18 -6.15
CA ILE A 169 -5.90 -2.13 -7.17
C ILE A 169 -6.51 -3.36 -6.50
N PHE A 170 -7.76 -3.69 -6.84
CA PHE A 170 -8.47 -4.83 -6.27
C PHE A 170 -8.41 -6.08 -7.18
N GLY A 171 -8.11 -5.90 -8.46
CA GLY A 171 -8.01 -6.98 -9.44
C GLY A 171 -6.59 -7.55 -9.55
N GLU A 172 -6.44 -8.86 -9.34
CA GLU A 172 -5.15 -9.57 -9.53
C GLU A 172 -4.58 -9.36 -10.94
N ALA A 173 -5.41 -9.50 -11.98
CA ALA A 173 -4.95 -9.32 -13.35
C ALA A 173 -4.41 -7.90 -13.60
N THR A 174 -5.06 -6.88 -13.05
CA THR A 174 -4.62 -5.48 -13.14
C THR A 174 -3.30 -5.28 -12.42
N ALA A 175 -3.16 -5.77 -11.19
CA ALA A 175 -1.93 -5.65 -10.41
C ALA A 175 -0.75 -6.45 -11.03
N ARG A 176 -1.01 -7.59 -11.68
CA ARG A 176 0.01 -8.35 -12.40
C ARG A 176 0.47 -7.69 -13.69
N ASN A 177 -0.43 -6.98 -14.37
CA ASN A 177 -0.11 -6.29 -15.62
C ASN A 177 0.56 -4.92 -15.38
N TYR A 178 0.39 -4.34 -14.19
CA TYR A 178 1.00 -3.08 -13.87
C TYR A 178 2.48 -3.25 -13.49
N GLU A 179 3.37 -2.74 -14.32
CA GLU A 179 4.82 -2.77 -14.14
C GLU A 179 5.40 -1.37 -14.32
N VAL A 180 6.41 -1.02 -13.52
CA VAL A 180 7.19 0.21 -13.67
C VAL A 180 8.46 -0.11 -14.47
N SER A 181 8.94 0.84 -15.26
CA SER A 181 10.29 0.77 -15.83
C SER A 181 11.31 0.51 -14.72
N ASP A 182 12.27 -0.39 -14.98
CA ASP A 182 13.30 -0.78 -14.00
C ASP A 182 12.77 -1.46 -12.72
N SER A 183 11.51 -1.92 -12.76
CA SER A 183 10.96 -2.81 -11.74
C SER A 183 11.54 -4.22 -11.85
N LEU A 184 11.71 -4.86 -10.69
CA LEU A 184 12.10 -6.27 -10.59
C LEU A 184 10.90 -7.22 -10.66
N GLN A 185 9.71 -6.73 -10.32
CA GLN A 185 8.44 -7.47 -10.34
C GLN A 185 7.29 -6.58 -10.86
N SER A 186 6.13 -7.14 -11.18
CA SER A 186 4.90 -6.34 -11.31
C SER A 186 4.40 -5.86 -9.95
N ALA A 187 3.38 -4.99 -9.93
CA ALA A 187 2.78 -4.49 -8.70
C ALA A 187 2.24 -5.63 -7.82
N TRP A 188 1.97 -6.81 -8.39
CA TRP A 188 1.65 -8.01 -7.65
C TRP A 188 2.70 -8.38 -6.60
N GLY A 189 3.98 -8.14 -6.89
CA GLY A 189 5.09 -8.32 -5.95
C GLY A 189 5.45 -9.76 -5.62
N GLU A 190 6.50 -9.88 -4.81
CA GLU A 190 7.02 -11.13 -4.25
C GLU A 190 6.50 -11.32 -2.82
N THR A 191 5.96 -12.51 -2.52
CA THR A 191 5.40 -12.82 -1.21
C THR A 191 6.48 -12.83 -0.13
N VAL A 192 6.22 -12.13 0.98
CA VAL A 192 7.08 -12.12 2.15
C VAL A 192 6.92 -13.43 2.91
N ILE A 193 8.01 -14.19 3.03
CA ILE A 193 8.02 -15.45 3.77
C ILE A 193 8.35 -15.14 5.24
N TYR A 194 7.46 -15.53 6.14
CA TYR A 194 7.66 -15.46 7.58
C TYR A 194 7.34 -16.82 8.20
N ALA A 195 7.96 -17.13 9.34
CA ALA A 195 7.65 -18.35 10.08
C ALA A 195 6.31 -18.16 10.83
N GLU A 196 5.43 -19.15 10.74
CA GLU A 196 4.21 -19.27 11.55
C GLU A 196 4.51 -19.55 13.03
#